data_AF-A0A358AU92-F1
#
_entry.id   AF-A0A358AU92-F1
#
_cell.length_a   1.000
_cell.length_b   1.000
_cell.length_c   1.000
_cell.angle_alpha   90.00
_cell.angle_beta   90.00
_cell.angle_gamma   90.00
#
_symmetry.space_group_name_H-M   'P 1'
#
loop_
_entity.id
_entity.type
_entity.pdbx_description
1 polymer ?
#
loop_
_entity_poly.entity_id
_entity_poly.type
_entity_poly.pdbx_seq_one_letter_code
_entity_poly.pdbx_strand_id
1 'polypeptide(L)'
;MEDEQELLKQQEDTEEEPQQTKKEIKQWKHSPLWLFAFFWCSIIFYECVARLIFGIPFWGIGLLFIALFSGAVALFATALCFLVPAKAGFVVSHVFMGLLMALYILQIFYYSIFNTLLSIFSMLHGGDALQYGDTIWTTLARVWPFIALIALPGVLYLFVCKRIAFSRSLKTTLIAAAAAILVQFIGIGSLFAAGTGFFSPYSYYYQMGEMTQSADKLGLLTTIRLDVQRYFFGAPDTPALVAPLPDEAAPIPTATPEPAPTPAATQGETPGQTQA
;
A
#
# COMPACT_ATOMS: atom_id res chain seq x y z
N MET A 1 -71.29 -1.75 -37.62
CA MET A 1 -70.07 -2.59 -37.81
C MET A 1 -68.85 -1.76 -38.12
N GLU A 2 -68.95 -0.64 -38.85
CA GLU A 2 -67.81 0.29 -39.03
C GLU A 2 -67.50 1.13 -37.78
N ASP A 3 -68.53 1.62 -37.06
CA ASP A 3 -68.31 2.45 -35.85
C ASP A 3 -67.68 1.70 -34.67
N GLU A 4 -67.93 0.39 -34.52
CA GLU A 4 -67.28 -0.43 -33.48
C GLU A 4 -65.80 -0.70 -33.82
N GLN A 5 -65.44 -0.76 -35.10
CA GLN A 5 -64.04 -0.92 -35.50
C GLN A 5 -63.23 0.37 -35.35
N GLU A 6 -63.85 1.54 -35.50
CA GLU A 6 -63.20 2.82 -35.20
C GLU A 6 -63.00 3.03 -33.70
N LEU A 7 -63.96 2.63 -32.86
CA LEU A 7 -63.81 2.69 -31.40
C LEU A 7 -62.73 1.73 -30.88
N LEU A 8 -62.62 0.52 -31.46
CA LEU A 8 -61.56 -0.42 -31.12
C LEU A 8 -60.19 0.07 -31.58
N LYS A 9 -60.09 0.72 -32.75
CA LYS A 9 -58.85 1.37 -33.21
C LYS A 9 -58.43 2.54 -32.33
N GLN A 10 -59.38 3.36 -31.86
CA GLN A 10 -59.07 4.47 -30.95
C GLN A 10 -58.66 4.00 -29.55
N GLN A 11 -59.16 2.86 -29.09
CA GLN A 11 -58.71 2.26 -27.82
C GLN A 11 -57.32 1.61 -27.94
N GLU A 12 -56.98 1.01 -29.09
CA GLU A 12 -55.66 0.41 -29.33
C GLU A 12 -54.56 1.48 -29.51
N ASP A 13 -54.88 2.64 -30.09
CA ASP A 13 -53.94 3.77 -30.24
C ASP A 13 -53.66 4.53 -28.92
N THR A 14 -54.36 4.22 -27.82
CA THR A 14 -54.17 4.91 -26.52
C THR A 14 -53.26 4.13 -25.56
N GLU A 15 -52.91 2.86 -25.84
CA GLU A 15 -52.23 2.00 -24.85
C GLU A 15 -50.74 1.68 -25.11
N GLU A 16 -50.13 2.12 -26.20
CA GLU A 16 -48.69 1.86 -26.45
C GLU A 16 -47.83 3.12 -26.51
N GLU A 17 -47.50 3.66 -25.33
CA GLU A 17 -46.11 4.10 -25.12
C GLU A 17 -45.74 3.98 -23.64
N PRO A 18 -45.18 2.83 -23.19
CA PRO A 18 -44.39 2.85 -21.99
C PRO A 18 -43.19 3.73 -22.30
N GLN A 19 -43.27 5.00 -21.91
CA GLN A 19 -42.14 5.91 -21.77
C GLN A 19 -41.13 5.23 -20.83
N GLN A 20 -40.33 4.34 -21.40
CA GLN A 20 -39.04 3.97 -20.89
C GLN A 20 -38.27 5.29 -20.90
N THR A 21 -38.41 5.99 -19.79
CA THR A 21 -37.49 7.02 -19.36
C THR A 21 -36.16 6.29 -19.20
N LYS A 22 -35.44 6.10 -20.32
CA LYS A 22 -34.01 5.91 -20.32
C LYS A 22 -33.56 7.09 -19.49
N LYS A 23 -33.24 6.83 -18.22
CA LYS A 23 -32.39 7.71 -17.44
C LYS A 23 -31.13 7.80 -18.28
N GLU A 24 -31.08 8.80 -19.15
CA GLU A 24 -29.85 9.26 -19.77
C GLU A 24 -28.99 9.63 -18.58
N ILE A 25 -28.15 8.69 -18.15
CA ILE A 25 -27.10 8.94 -17.20
C ILE A 25 -26.23 9.94 -17.94
N LYS A 26 -26.49 11.24 -17.69
CA LYS A 26 -25.78 12.38 -18.25
C LYS A 26 -24.30 12.03 -18.19
N GLN A 27 -23.74 11.68 -19.34
CA GLN A 27 -22.40 11.11 -19.40
C GLN A 27 -21.44 12.27 -19.20
N TRP A 28 -21.04 12.50 -17.95
CA TRP A 28 -20.06 13.53 -17.63
C TRP A 28 -18.75 13.13 -18.29
N LYS A 29 -18.39 13.82 -19.37
CA LYS A 29 -17.16 13.58 -20.13
C LYS A 29 -15.97 14.02 -19.28
N HIS A 30 -15.60 13.22 -18.28
CA HIS A 30 -14.49 13.52 -17.39
C HIS A 30 -13.19 13.59 -18.19
N SER A 31 -12.46 14.69 -18.04
CA SER A 31 -11.17 14.91 -18.70
C SER A 31 -10.10 13.98 -18.10
N PRO A 32 -9.00 13.70 -18.83
CA PRO A 32 -7.89 12.90 -18.30
C PRO A 32 -7.29 13.46 -17.00
N LEU A 33 -7.40 14.78 -16.78
CA LEU A 33 -6.99 15.44 -15.53
C LEU A 33 -7.78 14.95 -14.33
N TRP A 34 -9.07 14.63 -14.51
CA TRP A 34 -9.91 14.10 -13.44
C TRP A 34 -9.42 12.72 -13.00
N LEU A 35 -9.04 11.84 -13.95
CA LEU A 35 -8.52 10.51 -13.64
C LEU A 35 -7.18 10.61 -12.89
N PHE A 36 -6.28 11.48 -13.36
CA PHE A 36 -5.04 11.80 -12.66
C PHE A 36 -5.30 12.26 -11.23
N ALA A 37 -6.16 13.27 -11.05
CA ALA A 37 -6.48 13.83 -9.75
C ALA A 37 -7.07 12.76 -8.82
N PHE A 38 -7.93 11.88 -9.35
CA PHE A 38 -8.50 10.79 -8.58
C PHE A 38 -7.43 9.80 -8.10
N PHE A 39 -6.53 9.35 -8.98
CA PHE A 39 -5.43 8.46 -8.61
C PHE A 39 -4.49 9.12 -7.60
N TRP A 40 -4.14 10.38 -7.83
CA TRP A 40 -3.24 11.11 -6.95
C TRP A 40 -3.83 11.29 -5.54
N CYS A 41 -5.08 11.74 -5.46
CA CYS A 41 -5.80 11.86 -4.20
C CYS A 41 -5.98 10.49 -3.50
N SER A 42 -6.19 9.41 -4.27
CA SER A 42 -6.31 8.06 -3.70
C SER A 42 -5.00 7.61 -3.06
N ILE A 43 -3.86 7.83 -3.73
CA ILE A 43 -2.54 7.50 -3.17
C ILE A 43 -2.26 8.33 -1.92
N ILE A 44 -2.51 9.64 -1.95
CA ILE A 44 -2.34 10.50 -0.76
C ILE A 44 -3.24 10.03 0.38
N PHE A 45 -4.49 9.67 0.10
CA PHE A 45 -5.40 9.15 1.11
C PHE A 45 -4.86 7.86 1.74
N TYR A 46 -4.40 6.91 0.91
CA TYR A 46 -3.79 5.67 1.40
C TYR A 46 -2.57 5.93 2.27
N GLU A 47 -1.72 6.86 1.86
CA GLU A 47 -0.56 7.29 2.62
C GLU A 47 -0.94 7.89 3.98
N CYS A 48 -1.95 8.77 4.02
CA CYS A 48 -2.43 9.36 5.26
C CYS A 48 -2.94 8.30 6.23
N VAL A 49 -3.76 7.36 5.76
CA VAL A 49 -4.25 6.25 6.59
C VAL A 49 -3.10 5.38 7.09
N ALA A 50 -2.16 5.04 6.20
CA ALA A 50 -0.98 4.25 6.56
C ALA A 50 -0.12 4.94 7.62
N ARG A 51 0.15 6.25 7.48
CA ARG A 51 0.91 7.04 8.46
C ARG A 51 0.28 7.04 9.85
N LEU A 52 -1.05 7.16 9.91
CA LEU A 52 -1.79 7.12 11.17
C LEU A 52 -1.61 5.76 11.89
N ILE A 53 -1.57 4.67 11.13
CA ILE A 53 -1.42 3.31 11.67
C ILE A 53 0.04 3.03 12.06
N PHE A 54 0.99 3.48 11.23
CA PHE A 54 2.42 3.24 11.44
C PHE A 54 3.04 4.16 12.51
N GLY A 55 2.27 5.13 13.05
CA GLY A 55 2.81 6.10 14.01
C GLY A 55 3.82 7.06 13.38
N ILE A 56 3.79 7.24 12.06
CA ILE A 56 4.68 8.13 11.34
C ILE A 56 4.18 9.58 11.54
N PRO A 57 5.06 10.55 11.87
CA PRO A 57 4.68 11.95 11.97
C PRO A 57 3.97 12.45 10.70
N PHE A 58 2.84 13.14 10.89
CA PHE A 58 2.07 13.63 9.75
C PHE A 58 2.75 14.82 9.07
N TRP A 59 3.34 15.71 9.87
CA TRP A 59 3.92 16.96 9.39
C TRP A 59 5.41 16.83 9.14
N GLY A 60 5.85 17.24 7.95
CA GLY A 60 7.26 17.32 7.62
C GLY A 60 7.51 17.44 6.12
N ILE A 61 8.78 17.59 5.76
CA ILE A 61 9.21 17.66 4.35
C ILE A 61 8.84 16.39 3.56
N GLY A 62 8.62 15.26 4.24
CA GLY A 62 8.16 14.01 3.63
C GLY A 62 6.84 14.15 2.86
N LEU A 63 5.93 15.03 3.29
CA LEU A 63 4.68 15.29 2.58
C LEU A 63 4.91 15.85 1.16
N LEU A 64 5.94 16.68 0.99
CA LEU A 64 6.32 17.20 -0.33
C LEU A 64 6.75 16.07 -1.26
N PHE A 65 7.61 15.18 -0.77
CA PHE A 65 8.11 14.04 -1.55
C PHE A 65 7.01 13.02 -1.84
N ILE A 66 6.13 12.76 -0.88
CA ILE A 66 4.91 11.97 -1.12
C ILE A 66 4.11 12.57 -2.26
N ALA A 67 3.81 13.86 -2.20
CA ALA A 67 3.00 14.54 -3.21
C ALA A 67 3.65 14.45 -4.60
N LEU A 68 4.97 14.68 -4.70
CA LEU A 68 5.71 14.61 -5.96
C LEU A 68 5.77 13.17 -6.51
N PHE A 69 6.23 12.20 -5.72
CA PHE A 69 6.38 10.82 -6.20
C PHE A 69 5.04 10.14 -6.46
N SER A 70 4.02 10.35 -5.63
CA SER A 70 2.66 9.87 -5.91
C SER A 70 2.06 10.54 -7.15
N GLY A 71 2.37 11.82 -7.39
CA GLY A 71 1.96 12.55 -8.58
C GLY A 71 2.56 11.96 -9.85
N ALA A 72 3.85 11.63 -9.82
CA ALA A 72 4.53 10.93 -10.92
C ALA A 72 3.89 9.57 -11.21
N VAL A 73 3.60 8.77 -10.19
CA VAL A 73 2.93 7.46 -10.32
C VAL A 73 1.52 7.61 -10.88
N ALA A 74 0.74 8.58 -10.39
CA ALA A 74 -0.62 8.83 -10.86
C ALA A 74 -0.67 9.31 -12.32
N LEU A 75 0.28 10.17 -12.73
CA LEU A 75 0.41 10.61 -14.12
C LEU A 75 0.81 9.45 -15.03
N PHE A 76 1.75 8.61 -14.59
CA PHE A 76 2.17 7.43 -15.33
C PHE A 76 1.01 6.44 -15.51
N ALA A 77 0.26 6.14 -14.45
CA ALA A 77 -0.94 5.29 -14.52
C ALA A 77 -2.00 5.88 -15.46
N THR A 78 -2.19 7.20 -15.43
CA THR A 78 -3.10 7.89 -16.37
C THR A 78 -2.62 7.73 -17.81
N ALA A 79 -1.32 7.88 -18.09
CA ALA A 79 -0.76 7.65 -19.42
C ALA A 79 -1.03 6.23 -19.91
N LEU A 80 -0.83 5.21 -19.06
CA LEU A 80 -1.14 3.82 -19.40
C LEU A 80 -2.61 3.60 -19.75
N CYS A 81 -3.53 4.25 -19.04
CA CYS A 81 -4.97 4.13 -19.31
C CYS A 81 -5.37 4.67 -20.69
N PHE A 82 -4.71 5.73 -21.18
CA PHE A 82 -5.01 6.37 -22.47
C PHE A 82 -4.15 5.84 -23.63
N LEU A 83 -3.09 5.08 -23.35
CA LEU A 83 -2.24 4.43 -24.34
C LEU A 83 -2.99 3.32 -25.10
N VAL A 84 -3.87 2.61 -24.38
CA VAL A 84 -4.59 1.42 -24.83
C VAL A 84 -6.04 1.75 -25.29
N PRO A 85 -6.72 0.82 -25.99
CA PRO A 85 -8.13 0.99 -26.34
C PRO A 85 -9.05 1.13 -25.11
N ALA A 86 -10.24 1.71 -25.30
CA ALA A 86 -11.19 2.04 -24.23
C ALA A 86 -11.44 0.91 -23.21
N LYS A 87 -11.74 -0.30 -23.69
CA LYS A 87 -11.99 -1.47 -22.83
C LYS A 87 -10.76 -1.85 -22.00
N ALA A 88 -9.58 -1.81 -22.62
CA ALA A 88 -8.33 -2.10 -21.94
C ALA A 88 -7.96 -0.99 -20.93
N GLY A 89 -8.20 0.29 -21.25
CA GLY A 89 -7.92 1.41 -20.34
C GLY A 89 -8.80 1.35 -19.09
N PHE A 90 -10.05 0.91 -19.25
CA PHE A 90 -10.93 0.60 -18.13
C PHE A 90 -10.35 -0.52 -17.25
N VAL A 91 -9.89 -1.63 -17.84
CA VAL A 91 -9.26 -2.72 -17.08
C VAL A 91 -7.98 -2.26 -16.38
N VAL A 92 -7.10 -1.53 -17.07
CA VAL A 92 -5.84 -1.01 -16.53
C VAL A 92 -6.10 -0.13 -15.30
N SER A 93 -7.09 0.75 -15.36
CA SER A 93 -7.44 1.60 -14.21
C SER A 93 -8.02 0.83 -13.02
N HIS A 94 -8.81 -0.23 -13.26
CA HIS A 94 -9.29 -1.11 -12.20
C HIS A 94 -8.16 -1.91 -11.57
N VAL A 95 -7.28 -2.48 -12.40
CA VAL A 95 -6.12 -3.24 -11.93
C VAL A 95 -5.19 -2.34 -11.12
N PHE A 96 -4.94 -1.11 -11.58
CA PHE A 96 -4.12 -0.14 -10.86
C PHE A 96 -4.70 0.21 -9.48
N MET A 97 -6.00 0.54 -9.41
CA MET A 97 -6.66 0.82 -8.13
C MET A 97 -6.70 -0.40 -7.21
N GLY A 98 -7.00 -1.58 -7.74
CA GLY A 98 -7.02 -2.84 -6.99
C GLY A 98 -5.64 -3.19 -6.44
N LEU A 99 -4.59 -3.00 -7.24
CA LEU A 99 -3.21 -3.23 -6.81
C LEU A 99 -2.78 -2.24 -5.73
N LEU A 100 -3.08 -0.95 -5.88
CA LEU A 100 -2.81 0.04 -4.83
C LEU A 100 -3.49 -0.33 -3.52
N MET A 101 -4.79 -0.62 -3.57
CA MET A 101 -5.56 -1.01 -2.39
C MET A 101 -4.97 -2.27 -1.73
N ALA A 102 -4.66 -3.30 -2.52
CA ALA A 102 -4.08 -4.54 -2.03
C ALA A 102 -2.69 -4.32 -1.39
N LEU A 103 -1.84 -3.49 -2.01
CA LEU A 103 -0.51 -3.17 -1.48
C LEU A 103 -0.60 -2.48 -0.12
N TYR A 104 -1.48 -1.48 0.03
CA TYR A 104 -1.64 -0.78 1.31
C TYR A 104 -2.28 -1.67 2.39
N ILE A 105 -3.28 -2.49 2.04
CA ILE A 105 -3.86 -3.47 2.98
C ILE A 105 -2.79 -4.46 3.44
N LEU A 106 -1.99 -5.00 2.51
CA LEU A 106 -0.92 -5.95 2.83
C LEU A 106 0.10 -5.33 3.79
N GLN A 107 0.52 -4.09 3.54
CA GLN A 107 1.46 -3.37 4.42
C GLN A 107 0.88 -3.11 5.81
N ILE A 108 -0.36 -2.64 5.89
CA ILE A 108 -1.05 -2.39 7.18
C ILE A 108 -1.21 -3.69 7.97
N PHE A 109 -1.62 -4.76 7.29
CA PHE A 109 -1.80 -6.06 7.92
C PHE A 109 -0.47 -6.59 8.48
N TYR A 110 0.59 -6.56 7.66
CA TYR A 110 1.91 -7.01 8.06
C TYR A 110 2.48 -6.18 9.23
N TYR A 111 2.39 -4.85 9.15
CA TYR A 111 2.84 -3.96 10.22
C TYR A 111 2.09 -4.22 11.53
N SER A 112 0.81 -4.56 11.47
CA SER A 112 0.01 -4.83 12.68
C SER A 112 0.44 -6.10 13.42
N ILE A 113 1.12 -7.03 12.74
CA ILE A 113 1.67 -8.25 13.35
C ILE A 113 3.11 -8.02 13.81
N PHE A 114 3.95 -7.49 12.92
CA PHE A 114 5.41 -7.47 13.12
C PHE A 114 5.96 -6.11 13.57
N ASN A 115 5.14 -5.05 13.61
CA ASN A 115 5.55 -3.67 13.88
C ASN A 115 6.72 -3.18 13.00
N THR A 116 6.82 -3.72 11.78
CA THR A 116 7.75 -3.27 10.74
C THR A 116 7.05 -3.33 9.39
N LEU A 117 7.49 -2.50 8.44
CA LEU A 117 6.98 -2.58 7.07
C LEU A 117 7.45 -3.86 6.39
N LEU A 118 6.62 -4.36 5.47
CA LEU A 118 6.93 -5.54 4.68
C LEU A 118 8.01 -5.20 3.66
N SER A 119 9.15 -5.88 3.78
CA SER A 119 10.21 -5.89 2.77
C SER A 119 10.08 -7.07 1.81
N ILE A 120 10.61 -6.92 0.61
CA ILE A 120 10.72 -7.98 -0.38
C ILE A 120 11.55 -9.16 0.15
N PHE A 121 12.58 -8.85 0.96
CA PHE A 121 13.39 -9.87 1.62
C PHE A 121 12.53 -10.71 2.57
N SER A 122 11.75 -10.06 3.43
CA SER A 122 10.82 -10.73 4.36
C SER A 122 9.72 -11.51 3.62
N MET A 123 9.24 -10.99 2.49
CA MET A 123 8.22 -11.69 1.68
C MET A 123 8.76 -12.98 1.06
N LEU A 124 10.03 -13.00 0.63
CA LEU A 124 10.65 -14.16 -0.02
C LEU A 124 11.21 -15.19 0.97
N HIS A 125 11.61 -14.76 2.18
CA HIS A 125 12.26 -15.64 3.17
C HIS A 125 11.42 -15.88 4.44
N GLY A 126 10.26 -15.23 4.58
CA GLY A 126 9.41 -15.30 5.77
C GLY A 126 8.39 -16.45 5.78
N GLY A 127 8.69 -17.57 5.12
CA GLY A 127 7.75 -18.68 4.87
C GLY A 127 7.12 -19.31 6.12
N ASP A 128 7.76 -19.20 7.27
CA ASP A 128 7.29 -19.80 8.54
C ASP A 128 6.27 -18.94 9.30
N ALA A 129 5.95 -17.73 8.82
CA ALA A 129 4.98 -16.84 9.48
C ALA A 129 3.56 -17.42 9.56
N LEU A 130 3.23 -18.41 8.74
CA LEU A 130 1.93 -19.10 8.74
C LEU A 130 1.69 -19.96 9.99
N GLN A 131 2.73 -20.26 10.78
CA GLN A 131 2.61 -21.03 12.02
C GLN A 131 1.88 -20.25 13.15
N TYR A 132 1.67 -18.95 12.98
CA TYR A 132 1.00 -18.06 13.95
C TYR A 132 -0.46 -17.76 13.57
N GLY A 133 -1.19 -18.73 13.01
CA GLY A 133 -2.55 -18.56 12.47
C GLY A 133 -3.56 -17.90 13.42
N ASP A 134 -3.50 -18.18 14.72
CA ASP A 134 -4.40 -17.56 15.71
C ASP A 134 -4.11 -16.06 15.91
N THR A 135 -2.84 -15.67 15.82
CA THR A 135 -2.41 -14.27 15.84
C THR A 135 -2.87 -13.53 14.58
N ILE A 136 -2.93 -14.22 13.42
CA ILE A 136 -3.42 -13.66 12.15
C ILE A 136 -4.90 -13.28 12.25
N TRP A 137 -5.76 -14.17 12.76
CA TRP A 137 -7.20 -13.92 12.84
C TRP A 137 -7.56 -12.82 13.84
N THR A 138 -6.94 -12.85 15.02
CA THR A 138 -7.14 -11.82 16.06
C THR A 138 -6.68 -10.44 15.58
N THR A 139 -5.54 -10.39 14.89
CA THR A 139 -5.04 -9.15 14.28
C THR A 139 -5.95 -8.67 13.15
N LEU A 140 -6.43 -9.57 12.29
CA LEU A 140 -7.34 -9.21 11.20
C LEU A 140 -8.63 -8.56 11.73
N ALA A 141 -9.22 -9.13 12.79
CA ALA A 141 -10.41 -8.56 13.42
C ALA A 141 -10.16 -7.15 13.99
N ARG A 142 -8.99 -6.93 14.58
CA ARG A 142 -8.57 -5.61 15.11
C ARG A 142 -8.34 -4.58 14.01
N VAL A 143 -7.80 -5.00 12.87
CA VAL A 143 -7.38 -4.11 11.77
C VAL A 143 -8.51 -3.88 10.75
N TRP A 144 -9.60 -4.64 10.83
CA TRP A 144 -10.75 -4.55 9.93
C TRP A 144 -11.28 -3.11 9.68
N PRO A 145 -11.42 -2.23 10.70
CA PRO A 145 -11.86 -0.85 10.47
C PRO A 145 -10.91 -0.06 9.54
N PHE A 146 -9.59 -0.30 9.65
CA PHE A 146 -8.60 0.32 8.79
C PHE A 146 -8.63 -0.25 7.37
N ILE A 147 -8.88 -1.56 7.23
CA ILE A 147 -9.08 -2.19 5.91
C ILE A 147 -10.31 -1.57 5.22
N ALA A 148 -11.41 -1.39 5.95
CA ALA A 148 -12.59 -0.72 5.43
C ALA A 148 -12.31 0.74 5.03
N LEU A 149 -11.48 1.45 5.79
CA LEU A 149 -11.06 2.81 5.46
C LEU A 149 -10.22 2.86 4.17
N ILE A 150 -9.26 1.95 4.00
CA ILE A 150 -8.47 1.80 2.77
C ILE A 150 -9.34 1.33 1.59
N ALA A 151 -10.44 0.63 1.82
CA ALA A 151 -11.34 0.25 0.74
C ALA A 151 -12.09 1.46 0.13
N LEU A 152 -12.20 2.59 0.87
CA LEU A 152 -13.05 3.72 0.49
C LEU A 152 -12.73 4.32 -0.90
N PRO A 153 -11.49 4.69 -1.25
CA PRO A 153 -11.19 5.21 -2.60
C PRO A 153 -11.45 4.17 -3.70
N GLY A 154 -11.24 2.89 -3.43
CA GLY A 154 -11.55 1.81 -4.37
C GLY A 154 -13.06 1.67 -4.60
N VAL A 155 -13.85 1.71 -3.54
CA VAL A 155 -15.32 1.68 -3.63
C VAL A 155 -15.85 2.93 -4.35
N LEU A 156 -15.34 4.12 -3.99
CA LEU A 156 -15.70 5.37 -4.65
C LEU A 156 -15.36 5.32 -6.15
N TYR A 157 -14.20 4.77 -6.49
CA TYR A 157 -13.78 4.57 -7.88
C TYR A 157 -14.81 3.73 -8.65
N LEU A 158 -15.34 2.64 -8.09
CA LEU A 158 -16.34 1.79 -8.79
C LEU A 158 -17.64 2.55 -9.14
N PHE A 159 -18.02 3.55 -8.34
CA PHE A 159 -19.19 4.37 -8.64
C PHE A 159 -18.91 5.42 -9.73
N VAL A 160 -17.71 6.01 -9.72
CA VAL A 160 -17.37 7.09 -10.66
C VAL A 160 -16.81 6.55 -11.98
N CYS A 161 -16.15 5.39 -11.99
CA CYS A 161 -15.51 4.81 -13.17
C CYS A 161 -16.51 4.53 -14.30
N LYS A 162 -17.77 4.19 -13.95
CA LYS A 162 -18.88 4.01 -14.90
C LYS A 162 -19.20 5.25 -15.72
N ARG A 163 -18.77 6.43 -15.27
CA ARG A 163 -18.96 7.71 -15.93
C ARG A 163 -17.75 8.16 -16.75
N ILE A 164 -16.65 7.41 -16.73
CA ILE A 164 -15.42 7.77 -17.42
C ILE A 164 -15.46 7.24 -18.85
N ALA A 165 -15.35 8.14 -19.81
CA ALA A 165 -15.17 7.79 -21.21
C ALA A 165 -13.69 7.54 -21.48
N PHE A 166 -13.24 6.29 -21.37
CA PHE A 166 -11.91 5.90 -21.82
C PHE A 166 -11.88 5.96 -23.35
N SER A 167 -10.97 6.75 -23.91
CA SER A 167 -10.69 6.75 -25.34
C SER A 167 -9.19 6.75 -25.55
N ARG A 168 -8.72 5.99 -26.52
CA ARG A 168 -7.28 5.96 -26.84
C ARG A 168 -6.88 7.35 -27.34
N SER A 169 -5.88 7.95 -26.71
CA SER A 169 -5.38 9.28 -27.09
C SER A 169 -3.87 9.33 -26.93
N LEU A 170 -3.15 9.29 -28.06
CA LEU A 170 -1.70 9.38 -28.07
C LEU A 170 -1.22 10.74 -27.51
N LYS A 171 -1.92 11.83 -27.85
CA LYS A 171 -1.61 13.18 -27.33
C LYS A 171 -1.71 13.22 -25.81
N THR A 172 -2.80 12.71 -25.24
CA THR A 172 -2.99 12.66 -23.78
C THR A 172 -1.92 11.78 -23.12
N THR A 173 -1.63 10.62 -23.74
CA THR A 173 -0.62 9.69 -23.25
C THR A 173 0.76 10.33 -23.19
N LEU A 174 1.18 10.98 -24.28
CA LEU A 174 2.49 11.65 -24.36
C LEU A 174 2.60 12.81 -23.36
N ILE A 175 1.55 13.63 -23.23
CA ILE A 175 1.54 14.74 -22.26
C ILE A 175 1.62 14.19 -20.83
N ALA A 176 0.82 13.18 -20.49
CA ALA A 176 0.82 12.57 -19.16
C ALA A 176 2.15 11.86 -18.84
N ALA A 177 2.73 11.15 -19.81
CA ALA A 177 4.03 10.48 -19.66
C ALA A 177 5.17 11.50 -19.51
N ALA A 178 5.20 12.55 -20.34
CA ALA A 178 6.19 13.62 -20.22
C ALA A 178 6.06 14.36 -18.88
N ALA A 179 4.83 14.63 -18.43
CA ALA A 179 4.58 15.23 -17.12
C ALA A 179 5.01 14.29 -15.98
N ALA A 180 4.75 12.98 -16.08
CA ALA A 180 5.21 12.00 -15.08
C ALA A 180 6.73 12.00 -14.94
N ILE A 181 7.44 11.98 -16.08
CA ILE A 181 8.90 12.04 -16.13
C ILE A 181 9.39 13.36 -15.52
N LEU A 182 8.81 14.49 -15.91
CA LEU A 182 9.18 15.80 -15.39
C LEU A 182 8.98 15.89 -13.87
N VAL A 183 7.81 15.47 -13.36
CA VAL A 183 7.51 15.47 -11.92
C VAL A 183 8.45 14.52 -11.17
N GLN A 184 8.79 13.36 -11.75
CA GLN A 184 9.76 12.43 -11.17
C GLN A 184 11.15 13.07 -11.06
N PHE A 185 11.62 13.76 -12.11
CA PHE A 185 12.90 14.47 -12.09
C PHE A 185 12.90 15.65 -11.12
N ILE A 186 11.79 16.39 -11.02
CA ILE A 186 11.62 17.44 -10.01
C ILE A 186 11.72 16.81 -8.61
N GLY A 187 11.01 15.71 -8.35
CA GLY A 187 11.09 14.97 -7.08
C GLY A 187 12.52 14.56 -6.73
N ILE A 188 13.25 14.00 -7.68
CA ILE A 188 14.65 13.60 -7.50
C ILE A 188 15.55 14.83 -7.28
N GLY A 189 15.40 15.88 -8.07
CA GLY A 189 16.17 17.13 -7.93
C GLY A 189 15.95 17.81 -6.58
N SER A 190 14.71 17.80 -6.09
CA SER A 190 14.35 18.32 -4.77
C SER A 190 15.01 17.57 -3.61
N LEU A 191 15.42 16.31 -3.78
CA LEU A 191 16.15 15.56 -2.74
C LEU A 191 17.49 16.22 -2.43
N PHE A 192 18.21 16.70 -3.46
CA PHE A 192 19.49 17.38 -3.29
C PHE A 192 19.31 18.71 -2.55
N ALA A 193 18.24 19.45 -2.86
CA ALA A 193 17.89 20.69 -2.18
C ALA A 193 17.50 20.48 -0.70
N ALA A 194 16.95 19.31 -0.35
CA ALA A 194 16.60 18.94 1.02
C ALA A 194 17.81 18.48 1.88
N GLY A 195 19.01 18.45 1.30
CA GLY A 195 20.26 18.10 1.98
C GLY A 195 20.66 16.63 1.83
N THR A 196 21.97 16.38 1.84
CA THR A 196 22.58 15.05 1.62
C THR A 196 23.14 14.40 2.89
N GLY A 197 22.82 14.95 4.06
CA GLY A 197 23.28 14.43 5.35
C GLY A 197 22.59 13.12 5.78
N PHE A 198 23.05 12.55 6.90
CA PHE A 198 22.40 11.40 7.51
C PHE A 198 20.93 11.68 7.83
N PHE A 199 20.07 10.68 7.63
CA PHE A 199 18.62 10.75 7.82
C PHE A 199 17.90 11.80 6.94
N SER A 200 18.56 12.33 5.91
CA SER A 200 17.91 13.19 4.94
C SER A 200 17.08 12.37 3.93
N PRO A 201 16.09 12.98 3.26
CA PRO A 201 15.35 12.33 2.18
C PRO A 201 16.28 11.78 1.07
N TYR A 202 17.36 12.48 0.77
CA TYR A 202 18.40 12.01 -0.16
C TYR A 202 19.04 10.71 0.32
N SER A 203 19.44 10.63 1.60
CA SER A 203 20.06 9.42 2.14
C SER A 203 19.13 8.21 2.04
N TYR A 204 17.85 8.34 2.42
CA TYR A 204 16.89 7.24 2.28
C TYR A 204 16.59 6.86 0.82
N TYR A 205 16.73 7.79 -0.12
CA TYR A 205 16.48 7.52 -1.54
C TYR A 205 17.62 6.73 -2.18
N TYR A 206 18.87 7.07 -1.85
CA TYR A 206 20.06 6.46 -2.50
C TYR A 206 20.75 5.40 -1.65
N GLN A 207 20.58 5.40 -0.33
CA GLN A 207 21.26 4.51 0.61
C GLN A 207 20.26 3.59 1.30
N MET A 208 20.75 2.45 1.80
CA MET A 208 19.93 1.57 2.63
C MET A 208 19.58 2.25 3.95
N GLY A 209 18.34 2.06 4.39
CA GLY A 209 17.84 2.61 5.64
C GLY A 209 16.57 1.86 6.06
N GLU A 210 16.13 2.09 7.28
CA GLU A 210 14.91 1.49 7.80
C GLU A 210 13.70 1.89 6.94
N MET A 211 12.83 0.94 6.64
CA MET A 211 11.68 1.17 5.77
C MET A 211 10.71 2.21 6.32
N THR A 212 10.44 2.15 7.63
CA THR A 212 9.50 3.08 8.30
C THR A 212 9.98 4.52 8.16
N GLN A 213 11.29 4.74 8.36
CA GLN A 213 11.92 6.05 8.20
C GLN A 213 11.97 6.49 6.73
N SER A 214 12.21 5.55 5.83
CA SER A 214 12.15 5.81 4.38
C SER A 214 10.74 6.22 3.96
N ALA A 215 9.69 5.55 4.47
CA ALA A 215 8.30 5.89 4.21
C ALA A 215 7.93 7.26 4.81
N ASP A 216 8.48 7.61 5.97
CA ASP A 216 8.33 8.97 6.52
C ASP A 216 8.89 10.05 5.56
N LYS A 217 10.04 9.82 4.93
CA LYS A 217 10.66 10.84 4.06
C LYS A 217 10.19 10.82 2.61
N LEU A 218 9.84 9.66 2.06
CA LEU A 218 9.65 9.46 0.62
C LEU A 218 8.25 8.95 0.24
N GLY A 219 7.48 8.50 1.23
CA GLY A 219 6.20 7.83 1.04
C GLY A 219 6.33 6.32 0.83
N LEU A 220 5.29 5.58 1.22
CA LEU A 220 5.29 4.12 1.24
C LEU A 220 5.53 3.50 -0.15
N LEU A 221 4.87 4.01 -1.20
CA LEU A 221 5.06 3.49 -2.57
C LEU A 221 6.50 3.64 -3.05
N THR A 222 7.13 4.78 -2.75
CA THR A 222 8.54 5.03 -3.12
C THR A 222 9.46 4.09 -2.36
N THR A 223 9.21 3.88 -1.07
CA THR A 223 9.96 2.94 -0.22
C THR A 223 9.86 1.51 -0.76
N ILE A 224 8.66 1.01 -1.06
CA ILE A 224 8.46 -0.34 -1.61
C ILE A 224 9.18 -0.48 -2.95
N ARG A 225 9.05 0.51 -3.84
CA ARG A 225 9.75 0.50 -5.13
C ARG A 225 11.27 0.44 -4.95
N LEU A 226 11.83 1.26 -4.05
CA LEU A 226 13.27 1.27 -3.77
C LEU A 226 13.74 -0.05 -3.17
N ASP A 227 12.96 -0.64 -2.28
CA ASP A 227 13.27 -1.94 -1.68
C ASP A 227 13.34 -3.05 -2.73
N VAL A 228 12.32 -3.16 -3.59
CA VAL A 228 12.32 -4.09 -4.73
C VAL A 228 13.52 -3.84 -5.63
N GLN A 229 13.79 -2.57 -5.98
CA GLN A 229 14.92 -2.20 -6.82
C GLN A 229 16.26 -2.64 -6.19
N ARG A 230 16.48 -2.38 -4.91
CA ARG A 230 17.73 -2.70 -4.21
C ARG A 230 17.93 -4.20 -4.05
N TYR A 231 16.85 -4.95 -3.83
CA TYR A 231 16.93 -6.40 -3.73
C TYR A 231 17.38 -7.05 -5.05
N PHE A 232 16.84 -6.61 -6.19
CA PHE A 232 17.17 -7.22 -7.49
C PHE A 232 18.43 -6.64 -8.15
N PHE A 233 18.72 -5.35 -7.96
CA PHE A 233 19.81 -4.65 -8.65
C PHE A 233 20.97 -4.24 -7.74
N GLY A 234 20.91 -4.56 -6.45
CA GLY A 234 21.86 -4.09 -5.45
C GLY A 234 21.60 -2.65 -5.01
N ALA A 235 22.12 -2.29 -3.84
CA ALA A 235 22.18 -0.88 -3.43
C ALA A 235 23.35 -0.18 -4.13
N PRO A 236 23.21 1.11 -4.50
CA PRO A 236 24.34 1.91 -4.94
C PRO A 236 25.44 1.87 -3.88
N ASP A 237 26.70 1.67 -4.30
CA ASP A 237 27.87 1.52 -3.42
C ASP A 237 27.86 2.55 -2.28
N THR A 238 27.41 2.09 -1.11
CA THR A 238 27.54 2.79 0.16
C THR A 238 28.03 1.78 1.17
N PRO A 239 28.96 2.18 2.06
CA PRO A 239 29.67 1.26 2.94
C PRO A 239 28.65 0.42 3.68
N ALA A 240 28.77 -0.89 3.51
CA ALA A 240 27.86 -1.87 4.04
C ALA A 240 27.51 -1.50 5.48
N LEU A 241 26.28 -1.05 5.70
CA LEU A 241 25.64 -1.35 6.97
C LEU A 241 25.44 -2.86 6.88
N VAL A 242 26.46 -3.59 7.33
CA VAL A 242 26.46 -5.04 7.44
C VAL A 242 25.18 -5.37 8.21
N ALA A 243 24.14 -5.80 7.49
CA ALA A 243 23.17 -6.68 8.11
C ALA A 243 24.02 -7.82 8.68
N PRO A 244 23.91 -8.16 9.97
CA PRO A 244 24.61 -9.31 10.50
C PRO A 244 24.29 -10.46 9.56
N LEU A 245 25.34 -11.05 8.96
CA LEU A 245 25.21 -12.34 8.32
C LEU A 245 24.51 -13.26 9.32
N PRO A 246 23.56 -14.12 8.90
CA PRO A 246 22.97 -15.11 9.77
C PRO A 246 24.02 -16.19 10.06
N ASP A 247 25.00 -15.84 10.89
CA ASP A 247 25.99 -16.75 11.51
C ASP A 247 26.29 -16.35 12.96
N GLU A 248 25.44 -15.50 13.55
CA GLU A 248 25.38 -15.35 15.00
C GLU A 248 23.93 -15.56 15.42
N ALA A 249 23.52 -16.84 15.40
CA ALA A 249 22.43 -17.29 16.23
C ALA A 249 22.77 -16.87 17.67
N ALA A 250 22.15 -15.80 18.15
CA ALA A 250 22.10 -15.53 19.57
C ALA A 250 21.70 -16.85 20.25
N PRO A 251 22.49 -17.37 21.20
CA PRO A 251 22.15 -18.63 21.82
C PRO A 251 20.76 -18.48 22.43
N ILE A 252 19.84 -19.32 21.96
CA ILE A 252 18.54 -19.53 22.59
C ILE A 252 18.84 -19.68 24.08
N PRO A 253 18.23 -18.89 24.99
CA PRO A 253 18.46 -19.08 26.41
C PRO A 253 18.03 -20.52 26.74
N THR A 254 19.02 -21.37 26.92
CA THR A 254 18.84 -22.73 27.39
C THR A 254 18.22 -22.58 28.76
N ALA A 255 17.00 -23.10 28.92
CA ALA A 255 16.35 -23.16 30.22
C ALA A 255 17.34 -23.77 31.21
N THR A 256 17.78 -22.98 32.18
CA THR A 256 18.52 -23.47 33.34
C THR A 256 17.71 -24.60 33.95
N PRO A 257 18.25 -25.82 34.09
CA PRO A 257 17.58 -26.84 34.86
C PRO A 257 17.47 -26.32 36.30
N GLU A 258 16.23 -26.22 36.77
CA GLU A 258 15.90 -25.99 38.17
C GLU A 258 16.71 -26.97 39.04
N PRO A 259 17.46 -26.52 40.05
CA PRO A 259 18.22 -27.44 40.88
C PRO A 259 17.25 -28.31 41.69
N ALA A 260 17.39 -29.62 41.53
CA ALA A 260 16.66 -30.64 42.28
C ALA A 260 16.77 -30.42 43.80
N PRO A 261 15.74 -30.79 44.59
CA PRO A 261 15.75 -30.57 46.03
C PRO A 261 16.81 -31.45 46.71
N THR A 262 17.70 -30.83 47.48
CA THR A 262 18.68 -31.49 48.34
C THR A 262 17.97 -32.36 49.40
N PRO A 263 18.33 -33.64 49.58
CA PRO A 263 17.81 -34.44 50.68
C PRO A 263 18.36 -33.94 52.02
N ALA A 264 17.47 -33.77 53.00
CA ALA A 264 17.81 -33.46 54.38
C ALA A 264 18.71 -34.56 54.98
N ALA A 265 19.91 -34.18 55.44
CA ALA A 265 20.75 -35.04 56.26
C ALA A 265 20.45 -34.77 57.75
N THR A 266 19.81 -35.76 58.35
CA THR A 266 19.50 -35.94 59.76
C THR A 266 20.71 -35.68 60.66
N GLN A 267 20.51 -34.89 61.72
CA GLN A 267 21.42 -34.74 62.84
C GLN A 267 21.57 -36.07 63.59
N GLY A 268 22.82 -36.48 63.86
CA GLY A 268 23.13 -37.67 64.65
C GLY A 268 24.54 -37.59 65.26
N GLU A 269 24.56 -37.20 66.53
CA GLU A 269 25.44 -37.60 67.64
C GLU A 269 26.99 -37.63 67.52
N THR A 270 27.61 -36.95 68.51
CA THR A 270 29.00 -36.96 69.00
C THR A 270 29.50 -38.38 69.36
N PRO A 271 30.83 -38.66 69.38
CA PRO A 271 31.59 -38.47 70.63
C PRO A 271 33.09 -38.11 70.48
N GLY A 272 33.59 -37.25 71.38
CA GLY A 272 34.77 -37.53 72.23
C GLY A 272 36.22 -37.37 71.72
N GLN A 273 36.92 -36.44 72.39
CA GLN A 273 38.31 -36.49 72.91
C GLN A 273 39.52 -35.88 72.14
N THR A 274 39.98 -34.74 72.70
CA THR A 274 41.28 -34.45 73.35
C THR A 274 42.63 -34.58 72.61
N GLN A 275 43.33 -33.43 72.47
CA GLN A 275 44.75 -33.09 72.80
C GLN A 275 45.10 -31.79 72.03
N ALA A 276 45.73 -30.74 72.56
CA ALA A 276 46.60 -30.54 73.71
C ALA A 276 46.39 -29.15 74.33
#